data_AF-A0A525J4W0-F1
#
_entry.id   AF-A0A525J4W0-F1
#
_cell.length_a   1.000
_cell.length_b   1.000
_cell.length_c   1.000
_cell.angle_alpha   90.00
_cell.angle_beta   90.00
_cell.angle_gamma   90.00
#
_symmetry.space_group_name_H-M   'P 1'
#
loop_
_entity.id
_entity.type
_entity.pdbx_description
1 polymer ?
#
loop_
_entity_poly.entity_id
_entity_poly.type
_entity_poly.pdbx_seq_one_letter_code
_entity_poly.pdbx_strand_id
1 'polypeptide(L)'
;METRRAPARPHSRPAARSASDAAMFWKTTAILACAILATGAAKKPAPAAAAAAAGAPAPAKPAAAVKPDAPFDARDPASLVALLATAGAKASLVHREDDAVLVTVTSTAADFSAQYAGCNAQGRACKVVLFDNMTDQPGPTFAQLNAFNQTSAMCRSYEDKASKPHVVYSTLLFEDDSRDRMKVQVAAWTGCVAEFRNFLKDPNDYLANAP
;
A
#
# COMPACT_ATOMS: atom_id res chain seq x y z
N MET A 1 -29.05 36.09 36.09
CA MET A 1 -28.19 35.30 35.18
C MET A 1 -28.98 35.08 33.91
N GLU A 2 -28.67 35.86 32.89
CA GLU A 2 -29.47 35.98 31.67
C GLU A 2 -28.86 35.09 30.57
N THR A 3 -29.59 34.06 30.19
CA THR A 3 -29.18 33.04 29.21
C THR A 3 -29.28 33.61 27.79
N ARG A 4 -28.15 34.03 27.22
CA ARG A 4 -28.06 34.40 25.79
C ARG A 4 -28.24 33.15 24.92
N ARG A 5 -29.38 33.06 24.23
CA ARG A 5 -29.60 32.09 23.14
C ARG A 5 -28.73 32.47 21.95
N ALA A 6 -27.94 31.51 21.47
CA ALA A 6 -27.19 31.64 20.23
C ALA A 6 -28.14 31.66 19.00
N PRO A 7 -27.82 32.43 17.94
CA PRO A 7 -28.63 32.46 16.73
C PRO A 7 -28.54 31.13 15.95
N ALA A 8 -29.68 30.69 15.42
CA ALA A 8 -29.80 29.50 14.59
C ALA A 8 -29.00 29.67 13.29
N ARG A 9 -28.20 28.65 12.94
CA ARG A 9 -27.48 28.61 11.65
C ARG A 9 -28.48 28.34 10.51
N PRO A 10 -28.37 29.03 9.37
CA PRO A 10 -29.21 28.75 8.22
C PRO A 10 -28.87 27.38 7.62
N HIS A 11 -29.92 26.58 7.37
CA HIS A 11 -29.81 25.31 6.66
C HIS A 11 -29.45 25.54 5.20
N SER A 12 -28.21 25.22 4.82
CA SER A 12 -27.77 25.16 3.44
C SER A 12 -28.56 24.06 2.70
N ARG A 13 -29.36 24.46 1.70
CA ARG A 13 -30.04 23.54 0.79
C ARG A 13 -28.99 22.77 -0.05
N PRO A 14 -29.12 21.45 -0.23
CA PRO A 14 -28.26 20.71 -1.14
C PRO A 14 -28.54 21.12 -2.59
N ALA A 15 -27.47 21.43 -3.33
CA ALA A 15 -27.53 21.68 -4.76
C ALA A 15 -27.92 20.39 -5.50
N ALA A 16 -28.92 20.50 -6.39
CA ALA A 16 -29.35 19.42 -7.27
C ALA A 16 -28.19 19.01 -8.19
N ARG A 17 -27.78 17.74 -8.11
CA ARG A 17 -26.82 17.16 -9.06
C ARG A 17 -27.55 16.85 -10.36
N SER A 18 -27.03 17.41 -11.45
CA SER A 18 -27.46 17.16 -12.82
C SER A 18 -27.26 15.69 -13.18
N ALA A 19 -28.34 15.04 -13.62
CA ALA A 19 -28.31 13.71 -14.21
C ALA A 19 -28.03 13.86 -15.71
N SER A 20 -26.78 13.62 -16.12
CA SER A 20 -26.41 13.43 -17.52
C SER A 20 -25.15 12.57 -17.51
N ASP A 21 -25.33 11.29 -17.79
CA ASP A 21 -24.45 10.45 -18.61
C ASP A 21 -24.93 9.01 -18.49
N ALA A 22 -26.06 8.77 -19.16
CA ALA A 22 -26.48 7.46 -19.57
C ALA A 22 -25.98 7.23 -21.01
N ALA A 23 -25.59 5.99 -21.27
CA ALA A 23 -25.30 5.38 -22.57
C ALA A 23 -23.89 5.61 -23.14
N MET A 24 -23.04 4.58 -23.00
CA MET A 24 -22.38 4.02 -24.18
C MET A 24 -22.30 2.49 -24.08
N PHE A 25 -23.26 1.87 -24.76
CA PHE A 25 -23.16 0.55 -25.35
C PHE A 25 -21.83 0.43 -26.13
N TRP A 26 -21.11 -0.68 -26.04
CA TRP A 26 -21.08 -1.67 -27.13
C TRP A 26 -20.22 -2.89 -26.73
N LYS A 27 -20.81 -4.04 -27.05
CA LYS A 27 -20.31 -5.41 -27.11
C LYS A 27 -18.92 -5.52 -27.76
N THR A 28 -18.04 -6.32 -27.16
CA THR A 28 -17.07 -7.11 -27.94
C THR A 28 -16.80 -8.44 -27.26
N THR A 29 -17.52 -9.45 -27.75
CA THR A 29 -17.22 -10.86 -27.59
C THR A 29 -16.14 -11.22 -28.61
N ALA A 30 -15.03 -11.82 -28.18
CA ALA A 30 -14.24 -12.69 -29.05
C ALA A 30 -13.37 -13.64 -28.22
N ILE A 31 -13.68 -14.92 -28.42
CA ILE A 31 -13.00 -16.13 -27.97
C ILE A 31 -11.63 -16.24 -28.67
N LEU A 32 -10.58 -16.59 -27.93
CA LEU A 32 -9.53 -17.43 -28.52
C LEU A 32 -8.90 -18.34 -27.46
N ALA A 33 -9.27 -19.61 -27.55
CA ALA A 33 -8.57 -20.73 -26.93
C ALA A 33 -7.29 -21.01 -27.74
N CYS A 34 -6.15 -21.09 -27.05
CA CYS A 34 -4.97 -21.79 -27.55
C CYS A 34 -4.38 -22.60 -26.39
N ALA A 35 -4.73 -23.88 -26.37
CA ALA A 35 -4.03 -24.89 -25.62
C ALA A 35 -2.63 -25.08 -26.24
N ILE A 36 -1.57 -24.90 -25.46
CA ILE A 36 -0.24 -25.39 -25.81
C ILE A 36 0.19 -26.37 -24.73
N LEU A 37 0.21 -27.64 -25.14
CA LEU A 37 0.81 -28.77 -24.47
C LEU A 37 2.34 -28.53 -24.37
N ALA A 38 2.88 -28.48 -23.16
CA ALA A 38 4.32 -28.59 -22.93
C ALA A 38 4.62 -29.95 -22.30
N THR A 39 4.97 -30.89 -23.18
CA THR A 39 5.52 -32.21 -22.87
C THR A 39 6.79 -32.09 -22.03
N GLY A 40 6.87 -32.87 -20.97
CA GLY A 40 8.05 -32.97 -20.10
C GLY A 40 9.28 -33.55 -20.81
N ALA A 41 10.44 -33.02 -20.46
CA ALA A 41 11.74 -33.61 -20.77
C ALA A 41 12.49 -33.88 -19.46
N ALA A 42 12.60 -35.16 -19.10
CA ALA A 42 13.41 -35.62 -17.99
C ALA A 42 14.90 -35.37 -18.29
N LYS A 43 15.58 -34.60 -17.43
CA LYS A 43 17.03 -34.40 -17.52
C LYS A 43 17.76 -35.61 -16.93
N LYS A 44 18.63 -36.19 -17.75
CA LYS A 44 19.58 -37.27 -17.45
C LYS A 44 20.59 -36.81 -16.37
N PRO A 45 20.88 -37.60 -15.33
CA PRO A 45 21.91 -37.25 -14.35
C PRO A 45 23.31 -37.28 -14.99
N ALA A 46 24.06 -36.19 -14.82
CA ALA A 46 25.44 -36.06 -15.27
C ALA A 46 26.43 -36.71 -14.27
N PRO A 47 27.57 -37.22 -14.74
CA PRO A 47 28.53 -37.96 -13.93
C PRO A 47 29.30 -37.08 -12.94
N ALA A 48 29.65 -37.68 -11.80
CA ALA A 48 30.43 -37.09 -10.73
C ALA A 48 31.82 -36.67 -11.22
N ALA A 49 32.10 -35.36 -11.15
CA ALA A 49 33.41 -34.80 -11.41
C ALA A 49 34.32 -34.94 -10.16
N ALA A 50 35.55 -35.37 -10.42
CA ALA A 50 36.59 -35.65 -9.45
C ALA A 50 36.95 -34.44 -8.58
N ALA A 51 37.31 -34.72 -7.32
CA ALA A 51 37.78 -33.75 -6.34
C ALA A 51 39.10 -33.09 -6.81
N ALA A 52 39.03 -31.81 -7.13
CA ALA A 52 40.19 -30.97 -7.37
C ALA A 52 40.82 -30.56 -6.02
N ALA A 53 42.15 -30.68 -5.95
CA ALA A 53 42.95 -30.34 -4.78
C ALA A 53 42.74 -28.90 -4.31
N ALA A 54 42.65 -28.72 -2.99
CA ALA A 54 42.44 -27.45 -2.33
C ALA A 54 43.64 -26.51 -2.58
N GLY A 55 43.44 -25.49 -3.41
CA GLY A 55 44.34 -24.36 -3.54
C GLY A 55 44.25 -23.46 -2.31
N ALA A 56 45.40 -22.90 -1.91
CA ALA A 56 45.51 -21.98 -0.77
C ALA A 56 44.54 -20.79 -0.90
N PRO A 57 43.96 -20.31 0.21
CA PRO A 57 42.98 -19.22 0.19
C PRO A 57 43.61 -17.95 -0.35
N ALA A 58 43.03 -17.44 -1.44
CA ALA A 58 43.40 -16.16 -2.01
C ALA A 58 43.09 -15.02 -1.01
N PRO A 59 43.93 -13.98 -0.93
CA PRO A 59 43.69 -12.84 -0.04
C PRO A 59 42.34 -12.19 -0.34
N ALA A 60 41.57 -11.94 0.72
CA ALA A 60 40.23 -11.37 0.63
C ALA A 60 40.25 -10.04 -0.12
N LYS A 61 39.48 -9.96 -1.20
CA LYS A 61 39.29 -8.72 -1.97
C LYS A 61 38.73 -7.65 -1.03
N PRO A 62 39.29 -6.43 -1.01
CA PRO A 62 38.75 -5.33 -0.20
C PRO A 62 37.26 -5.16 -0.47
N ALA A 63 36.47 -5.09 0.60
CA ALA A 63 35.05 -4.81 0.49
C ALA A 63 34.86 -3.50 -0.30
N ALA A 64 33.98 -3.53 -1.29
CA ALA A 64 33.66 -2.34 -2.07
C ALA A 64 33.18 -1.25 -1.10
N ALA A 65 33.74 -0.04 -1.23
CA ALA A 65 33.33 1.10 -0.44
C ALA A 65 31.81 1.31 -0.56
N VAL A 66 31.14 1.37 0.58
CA VAL A 66 29.71 1.65 0.66
C VAL A 66 29.49 3.04 0.08
N LYS A 67 28.72 3.14 -1.01
CA LYS A 67 28.34 4.44 -1.56
C LYS A 67 27.48 5.17 -0.52
N PRO A 68 27.71 6.48 -0.29
CA PRO A 68 26.82 7.27 0.55
C PRO A 68 25.38 7.12 0.06
N ASP A 69 24.45 6.90 0.99
CA ASP A 69 23.04 6.90 0.65
C ASP A 69 22.66 8.25 0.03
N ALA A 70 21.86 8.19 -1.04
CA ALA A 70 21.29 9.41 -1.61
C ALA A 70 20.49 10.17 -0.53
N PRO A 71 20.46 11.52 -0.60
CA PRO A 71 19.63 12.32 0.29
C PRO A 71 18.20 11.79 0.34
N PHE A 72 17.63 11.75 1.53
CA PHE A 72 16.29 11.22 1.77
C PHE A 72 15.43 12.32 2.40
N ASP A 73 14.27 12.57 1.79
CA ASP A 73 13.22 13.42 2.37
C ASP A 73 11.90 12.63 2.33
N ALA A 74 11.35 12.29 3.49
CA ALA A 74 10.10 11.52 3.58
C ALA A 74 8.91 12.24 2.92
N ARG A 75 8.98 13.57 2.78
CA ARG A 75 7.98 14.45 2.15
C ARG A 75 8.07 14.49 0.63
N ASP A 76 9.05 13.81 0.05
CA ASP A 76 9.16 13.59 -1.40
C ASP A 76 8.70 12.15 -1.75
N PRO A 77 7.60 11.98 -2.51
CA PRO A 77 7.14 10.67 -2.95
C PRO A 77 8.22 9.82 -3.66
N ALA A 78 9.18 10.45 -4.34
CA ALA A 78 10.29 9.75 -4.98
C ALA A 78 11.22 9.04 -3.97
N SER A 79 11.37 9.59 -2.76
CA SER A 79 12.15 8.96 -1.68
C SER A 79 11.53 7.66 -1.23
N LEU A 80 10.19 7.60 -1.13
CA LEU A 80 9.47 6.37 -0.79
C LEU A 80 9.59 5.33 -1.90
N VAL A 81 9.43 5.72 -3.17
CA VAL A 81 9.63 4.83 -4.32
C VAL A 81 11.02 4.21 -4.30
N ALA A 82 12.06 5.02 -4.09
CA ALA A 82 13.44 4.55 -3.99
C ALA A 82 13.64 3.63 -2.78
N LEU A 83 13.07 3.97 -1.62
CA LEU A 83 13.13 3.13 -0.42
C LEU A 83 12.48 1.76 -0.66
N LEU A 84 11.27 1.72 -1.21
CA LEU A 84 10.54 0.49 -1.49
C LEU A 84 11.25 -0.38 -2.55
N ALA A 85 11.90 0.24 -3.54
CA ALA A 85 12.72 -0.47 -4.51
C ALA A 85 13.90 -1.22 -3.85
N THR A 86 14.51 -0.67 -2.79
CA THR A 86 15.56 -1.39 -2.04
C THR A 86 15.04 -2.64 -1.33
N ALA A 87 13.73 -2.71 -1.06
CA ALA A 87 13.05 -3.88 -0.51
C ALA A 87 12.48 -4.83 -1.59
N GLY A 88 12.81 -4.59 -2.86
CA GLY A 88 12.36 -5.44 -3.98
C GLY A 88 10.93 -5.16 -4.45
N ALA A 89 10.28 -4.11 -3.95
CA ALA A 89 8.97 -3.70 -4.45
C ALA A 89 9.09 -2.91 -5.76
N LYS A 90 8.06 -3.00 -6.59
CA LYS A 90 7.88 -2.13 -7.76
C LYS A 90 6.95 -0.99 -7.35
N ALA A 91 7.43 0.25 -7.39
CA ALA A 91 6.63 1.41 -7.06
C ALA A 91 6.71 2.46 -8.17
N SER A 92 5.60 3.15 -8.42
CA SER A 92 5.52 4.18 -9.47
C SER A 92 4.61 5.32 -9.05
N LEU A 93 5.02 6.54 -9.40
CA LEU A 93 4.15 7.71 -9.33
C LEU A 93 3.15 7.62 -10.49
N VAL A 94 1.86 7.48 -10.17
CA VAL A 94 0.82 7.25 -11.18
C VAL A 94 0.01 8.49 -11.48
N HIS A 95 -0.15 9.37 -10.49
CA HIS A 95 -0.99 10.55 -10.63
C HIS A 95 -0.51 11.69 -9.73
N ARG A 96 -0.76 12.92 -10.18
CA ARG A 96 -0.53 14.15 -9.43
C ARG A 96 -1.75 15.03 -9.58
N GLU A 97 -2.26 15.50 -8.45
CA GLU A 97 -3.28 16.54 -8.33
C GLU A 97 -2.63 17.79 -7.71
N ASP A 98 -3.39 18.86 -7.55
CA ASP A 98 -2.87 20.17 -7.13
C ASP A 98 -2.12 20.13 -5.80
N ASP A 99 -2.59 19.33 -4.82
CA ASP A 99 -1.98 19.19 -3.50
C ASP A 99 -1.66 17.74 -3.11
N ALA A 100 -1.79 16.80 -4.05
CA ALA A 100 -1.65 15.37 -3.79
C ALA A 100 -0.84 14.62 -4.85
N VAL A 101 -0.18 13.53 -4.43
CA VAL A 101 0.56 12.63 -5.32
C VAL A 101 0.23 11.18 -4.97
N LEU A 102 -0.14 10.39 -5.98
CA LEU A 102 -0.46 8.98 -5.81
C LEU A 102 0.69 8.10 -6.30
N VAL A 103 1.08 7.17 -5.43
CA VAL A 103 2.04 6.10 -5.69
C VAL A 103 1.30 4.77 -5.68
N THR A 104 1.51 3.92 -6.68
CA THR A 104 1.11 2.51 -6.64
C THR A 104 2.32 1.65 -6.32
N VAL A 105 2.12 0.61 -5.50
CA VAL A 105 3.17 -0.28 -5.06
C VAL A 105 2.73 -1.73 -5.23
N THR A 106 3.57 -2.52 -5.88
CA THR A 106 3.46 -3.98 -5.95
C THR A 106 4.66 -4.59 -5.24
N SER A 107 4.38 -5.46 -4.27
CA SER A 107 5.40 -6.17 -3.51
C SER A 107 4.99 -7.62 -3.28
N THR A 108 5.92 -8.45 -2.79
CA THR A 108 5.59 -9.82 -2.36
C THR A 108 4.66 -9.86 -1.15
N ALA A 109 4.66 -8.81 -0.32
CA ALA A 109 3.80 -8.71 0.85
C ALA A 109 2.36 -8.32 0.46
N ALA A 110 2.20 -7.27 -0.33
CA ALA A 110 0.91 -6.76 -0.78
C ALA A 110 1.05 -5.79 -1.95
N ASP A 111 -0.03 -5.69 -2.73
CA ASP A 111 -0.30 -4.54 -3.59
C ASP A 111 -0.99 -3.46 -2.77
N PHE A 112 -0.51 -2.23 -2.84
CA PHE A 112 -1.10 -1.11 -2.11
C PHE A 112 -0.86 0.20 -2.82
N SER A 113 -1.54 1.26 -2.39
CA SER A 113 -1.27 2.62 -2.82
C SER A 113 -0.76 3.47 -1.65
N ALA A 114 0.00 4.51 -1.97
CA ALA A 114 0.35 5.57 -1.04
C ALA A 114 -0.06 6.92 -1.64
N GLN A 115 -0.92 7.64 -0.95
CA GLN A 115 -1.35 8.98 -1.31
C GLN A 115 -0.65 9.99 -0.40
N TYR A 116 0.17 10.83 -1.00
CA TYR A 116 0.72 12.01 -0.36
C TYR A 116 -0.27 13.17 -0.50
N ALA A 117 -0.42 13.96 0.55
CA ALA A 117 -1.26 15.17 0.53
C ALA A 117 -0.58 16.36 1.23
N GLY A 118 -1.11 17.56 0.96
CA GLY A 118 -0.52 18.82 1.40
C GLY A 118 0.83 19.09 0.74
N CYS A 119 1.01 18.62 -0.50
CA CYS A 119 2.22 18.84 -1.27
C CYS A 119 2.27 20.28 -1.83
N ASN A 120 3.47 20.75 -2.17
CA ASN A 120 3.64 21.96 -2.96
C ASN A 120 3.32 21.70 -4.44
N ALA A 121 3.35 22.75 -5.27
CA ALA A 121 3.05 22.67 -6.70
C ALA A 121 3.96 21.70 -7.51
N GLN A 122 5.10 21.29 -6.95
CA GLN A 122 5.99 20.30 -7.56
C GLN A 122 5.69 18.87 -7.12
N GLY A 123 4.67 18.64 -6.28
CA GLY A 123 4.36 17.34 -5.69
C GLY A 123 5.37 16.91 -4.63
N ARG A 124 5.99 17.86 -3.94
CA ARG A 124 7.02 17.65 -2.90
C ARG A 124 6.63 18.36 -1.60
N ALA A 125 7.46 18.21 -0.56
CA ALA A 125 7.26 18.86 0.74
C ALA A 125 5.87 18.57 1.34
N CYS A 126 5.31 17.40 1.01
CA CYS A 126 4.02 16.90 1.45
C CYS A 126 3.98 16.75 2.98
N LYS A 127 2.78 16.83 3.57
CA LYS A 127 2.60 16.86 5.03
C LYS A 127 2.15 15.54 5.62
N VAL A 128 1.56 14.68 4.79
CA VAL A 128 1.01 13.39 5.21
C VAL A 128 1.19 12.40 4.08
N VAL A 129 1.35 11.14 4.45
CA VAL A 129 1.15 10.00 3.54
C VAL A 129 0.11 9.07 4.14
N LEU A 130 -0.85 8.67 3.31
CA LEU A 130 -1.83 7.63 3.59
C LEU A 130 -1.48 6.41 2.75
N PHE A 131 -1.33 5.27 3.39
CA PHE A 131 -1.21 3.97 2.75
C PHE A 131 -2.58 3.28 2.73
N ASP A 132 -2.92 2.64 1.63
CA ASP A 132 -4.20 1.94 1.44
C ASP A 132 -4.00 0.60 0.74
N ASN A 133 -4.58 -0.46 1.32
CA ASN A 133 -4.69 -1.78 0.74
C ASN A 133 -6.17 -2.15 0.66
N MET A 134 -6.66 -2.24 -0.56
CA MET A 134 -7.95 -2.81 -0.91
C MET A 134 -7.82 -4.35 -1.04
N THR A 135 -8.87 -5.07 -0.66
CA THR A 135 -9.02 -6.50 -0.93
C THR A 135 -10.20 -6.77 -1.88
N ASP A 136 -10.06 -7.77 -2.74
CA ASP A 136 -11.13 -8.26 -3.63
C ASP A 136 -11.98 -9.36 -3.00
N GLN A 137 -11.69 -9.76 -1.75
CA GLN A 137 -12.48 -10.75 -1.03
C GLN A 137 -13.83 -10.16 -0.58
N PRO A 138 -14.89 -11.00 -0.48
CA PRO A 138 -16.14 -10.57 0.15
C PRO A 138 -15.87 -9.92 1.51
N GLY A 139 -16.45 -8.73 1.70
CA GLY A 139 -16.19 -7.95 2.90
C GLY A 139 -16.89 -8.48 4.15
N PRO A 140 -16.30 -8.27 5.33
CA PRO A 140 -17.00 -8.41 6.59
C PRO A 140 -18.15 -7.39 6.67
N THR A 141 -19.12 -7.63 7.55
CA THR A 141 -20.21 -6.66 7.76
C THR A 141 -19.67 -5.33 8.28
N PHE A 142 -20.41 -4.24 8.05
CA PHE A 142 -20.09 -2.92 8.61
C PHE A 142 -19.90 -2.95 10.14
N ALA A 143 -20.70 -3.75 10.85
CA ALA A 143 -20.56 -3.93 12.30
C ALA A 143 -19.21 -4.57 12.68
N GLN A 144 -18.75 -5.57 11.93
CA GLN A 144 -17.45 -6.21 12.14
C GLN A 144 -16.29 -5.27 11.80
N LEU A 145 -16.39 -4.47 10.73
CA LEU A 145 -15.38 -3.43 10.42
C LEU A 145 -15.29 -2.39 11.55
N ASN A 146 -16.44 -1.93 12.05
CA ASN A 146 -16.46 -1.00 13.18
C ASN A 146 -15.86 -1.62 14.46
N ALA A 147 -16.09 -2.90 14.71
CA ALA A 147 -15.48 -3.60 15.84
C ALA A 147 -13.96 -3.72 15.66
N PHE A 148 -13.47 -4.11 14.49
CA PHE A 148 -12.03 -4.12 14.17
C PHE A 148 -11.38 -2.74 14.40
N ASN A 149 -12.06 -1.66 14.00
CA ASN A 149 -11.57 -0.30 14.22
C ASN A 149 -11.47 0.10 15.70
N GLN A 150 -12.17 -0.59 16.60
CA GLN A 150 -12.08 -0.36 18.04
C GLN A 150 -10.92 -1.15 18.67
N THR A 151 -10.44 -2.21 18.02
CA THR A 151 -9.32 -3.03 18.51
C THR A 151 -7.98 -2.53 18.00
N SER A 152 -7.95 -1.87 16.83
CA SER A 152 -6.72 -1.33 16.26
C SER A 152 -6.49 0.14 16.63
N ALA A 153 -5.34 0.42 17.25
CA ALA A 153 -4.93 1.78 17.59
C ALA A 153 -4.40 2.56 16.37
N MET A 154 -3.79 1.87 15.40
CA MET A 154 -3.04 2.48 14.31
C MET A 154 -3.72 2.35 12.95
N CYS A 155 -4.46 1.26 12.74
CA CYS A 155 -5.03 0.92 11.46
C CYS A 155 -6.52 1.29 11.46
N ARG A 156 -7.00 1.82 10.34
CA ARG A 156 -8.43 2.03 10.14
C ARG A 156 -8.88 1.20 8.95
N SER A 157 -10.09 0.67 9.02
CA SER A 157 -10.72 -0.02 7.91
C SER A 157 -12.04 0.63 7.56
N TYR A 158 -12.40 0.56 6.28
CA TYR A 158 -13.68 1.03 5.77
C TYR A 158 -14.08 0.16 4.57
N GLU A 159 -15.33 0.32 4.16
CA GLU A 159 -15.85 -0.26 2.93
C GLU A 159 -16.11 0.86 1.91
N ASP A 160 -15.68 0.66 0.67
CA ASP A 160 -15.97 1.61 -0.40
C ASP A 160 -17.39 1.45 -0.96
N LYS A 161 -17.75 2.24 -1.98
CA LYS A 161 -19.09 2.17 -2.61
C LYS A 161 -19.33 0.88 -3.40
N ALA A 162 -18.28 0.14 -3.73
CA ALA A 162 -18.33 -1.15 -4.41
C ALA A 162 -18.33 -2.32 -3.42
N SER A 163 -18.52 -2.05 -2.14
CA SER A 163 -18.46 -3.01 -1.05
C SER A 163 -17.12 -3.73 -0.91
N LYS A 164 -16.02 -3.06 -1.29
CA LYS A 164 -14.66 -3.58 -1.11
C LYS A 164 -14.09 -3.08 0.21
N PRO A 165 -13.54 -3.97 1.05
CA PRO A 165 -12.85 -3.56 2.27
C PRO A 165 -11.49 -2.93 1.95
N HIS A 166 -11.18 -1.87 2.69
CA HIS A 166 -9.89 -1.21 2.73
C HIS A 166 -9.33 -1.26 4.14
N VAL A 167 -8.01 -1.38 4.25
CA VAL A 167 -7.26 -0.99 5.45
C VAL A 167 -6.33 0.16 5.10
N VAL A 168 -6.31 1.17 5.97
CA VAL A 168 -5.48 2.35 5.80
C VAL A 168 -4.63 2.63 7.03
N TYR A 169 -3.47 3.20 6.75
CA TYR A 169 -2.54 3.73 7.73
C TYR A 169 -2.08 5.10 7.28
N SER A 170 -2.06 6.09 8.16
CA SER A 170 -1.61 7.44 7.81
C SER A 170 -0.60 7.93 8.82
N THR A 171 0.38 8.70 8.34
CA THR A 171 1.40 9.30 9.20
C THR A 171 1.77 10.69 8.71
N LEU A 172 2.05 11.57 9.66
CA LEU A 172 2.55 12.92 9.38
C LEU A 172 4.00 12.84 8.95
N LEU A 173 4.38 13.74 8.04
CA LEU A 173 5.70 13.82 7.48
C LEU A 173 6.39 15.11 7.92
N PHE A 174 7.61 14.97 8.43
CA PHE A 174 8.43 16.06 8.93
C PHE A 174 9.73 16.16 8.13
N GLU A 175 10.38 17.32 8.22
CA GLU A 175 11.64 17.58 7.52
C GLU A 175 12.80 16.73 8.02
N ASP A 176 12.77 16.38 9.31
CA ASP A 176 13.76 15.57 10.00
C ASP A 176 13.44 14.06 9.95
N ASP A 177 12.40 13.65 9.22
CA ASP A 177 12.09 12.24 9.04
C ASP A 177 13.19 11.54 8.23
N SER A 178 13.96 10.74 8.95
CA SER A 178 15.03 9.95 8.37
C SER A 178 14.50 8.75 7.57
N ARG A 179 15.38 8.19 6.74
CA ARG A 179 15.12 6.94 6.01
C ARG A 179 14.71 5.82 6.95
N ASP A 180 15.37 5.70 8.10
CA ASP A 180 15.08 4.64 9.07
C ASP A 180 13.76 4.85 9.78
N ARG A 181 13.40 6.10 10.11
CA ARG A 181 12.05 6.40 10.62
C ARG A 181 10.99 6.02 9.59
N MET A 182 11.22 6.31 8.31
CA MET A 182 10.28 5.90 7.26
C MET A 182 10.19 4.38 7.11
N LYS A 183 11.28 3.62 7.28
CA LYS A 183 11.22 2.15 7.32
C LYS A 183 10.34 1.65 8.46
N VAL A 184 10.39 2.28 9.64
CA VAL A 184 9.50 1.96 10.77
C VAL A 184 8.04 2.22 10.41
N GLN A 185 7.74 3.33 9.72
CA GLN A 185 6.38 3.63 9.24
C GLN A 185 5.88 2.58 8.23
N VAL A 186 6.73 2.17 7.29
CA VAL A 186 6.39 1.11 6.32
C VAL A 186 6.20 -0.24 7.03
N ALA A 187 7.02 -0.56 8.04
CA ALA A 187 6.84 -1.77 8.83
C ALA A 187 5.50 -1.76 9.59
N ALA A 188 5.15 -0.65 10.24
CA ALA A 188 3.85 -0.48 10.89
C ALA A 188 2.69 -0.66 9.90
N TRP A 189 2.79 -0.06 8.72
CA TRP A 189 1.82 -0.26 7.64
C TRP A 189 1.67 -1.74 7.24
N THR A 190 2.78 -2.45 7.01
CA THR A 190 2.69 -3.88 6.65
C THR A 190 2.10 -4.73 7.79
N GLY A 191 2.27 -4.30 9.04
CA GLY A 191 1.58 -4.86 10.20
C GLY A 191 0.06 -4.70 10.10
N CYS A 192 -0.42 -3.50 9.77
CA CYS A 192 -1.85 -3.25 9.52
C CYS A 192 -2.42 -4.17 8.44
N VAL A 193 -1.70 -4.35 7.33
CA VAL A 193 -2.13 -5.24 6.24
C VAL A 193 -2.21 -6.69 6.71
N ALA A 194 -1.21 -7.17 7.47
CA ALA A 194 -1.20 -8.53 7.99
C ALA A 194 -2.32 -8.77 9.01
N GLU A 195 -2.54 -7.83 9.93
CA GLU A 195 -3.60 -7.87 10.93
C GLU A 195 -4.98 -7.89 10.26
N PHE A 196 -5.23 -6.98 9.31
CA PHE A 196 -6.49 -6.92 8.58
C PHE A 196 -6.73 -8.19 7.77
N ARG A 197 -5.71 -8.76 7.12
CA ARG A 197 -5.83 -10.05 6.43
C ARG A 197 -6.15 -11.21 7.38
N ASN A 198 -5.67 -11.18 8.61
CA ASN A 198 -6.05 -12.18 9.61
C ASN A 198 -7.52 -12.03 10.01
N PHE A 199 -7.96 -10.79 10.25
CA PHE A 199 -9.36 -10.48 10.50
C PHE A 199 -10.28 -10.93 9.36
N LEU A 200 -9.89 -10.73 8.10
CA LEU A 200 -10.70 -11.12 6.94
C LEU A 200 -10.87 -12.64 6.76
N LYS A 201 -9.99 -13.47 7.35
CA LYS A 201 -10.10 -14.94 7.26
C LYS A 201 -11.30 -15.46 8.05
N ASP A 202 -11.47 -14.95 9.26
CA ASP A 202 -12.61 -15.24 10.13
C ASP A 202 -12.86 -14.03 11.05
N PRO A 203 -13.74 -13.09 10.63
CA PRO A 203 -14.04 -11.91 11.41
C PRO A 203 -14.62 -12.22 12.79
N ASN A 204 -15.34 -13.33 12.95
CA ASN A 204 -15.98 -13.67 14.22
C ASN A 204 -14.96 -14.21 15.21
N ASP A 205 -14.10 -15.15 14.78
CA ASP A 205 -13.03 -15.69 15.61
C ASP A 205 -12.01 -14.61 15.99
N TYR A 206 -11.60 -13.77 15.03
CA TYR A 206 -10.69 -12.66 15.30
C TYR A 206 -11.26 -11.74 16.39
N LEU A 207 -12.52 -11.30 16.26
CA LEU A 207 -13.14 -10.38 17.21
C LEU A 207 -13.42 -11.02 18.58
N ALA A 208 -13.66 -12.33 18.64
CA ALA A 208 -13.83 -13.05 19.90
C ALA A 208 -12.53 -13.12 20.72
N ASN A 209 -11.37 -13.02 20.06
CA ASN A 209 -10.05 -13.12 20.66
C ASN A 209 -9.26 -11.79 20.63
N ALA A 210 -9.91 -10.70 20.22
CA ALA A 210 -9.24 -9.41 20.14
C ALA A 210 -8.89 -8.90 21.56
N PRO A 211 -7.68 -8.32 21.75
CA PRO A 211 -7.21 -7.84 23.04
C PRO A 211 -7.98 -6.63 23.58
#